data_AF-W0SF84-F1
#
_entry.id   AF-W0SF84-F1
#
_cell.length_a   1.000
_cell.length_b   1.000
_cell.length_c   1.000
_cell.angle_alpha   90.00
_cell.angle_beta   90.00
_cell.angle_gamma   90.00
#
_symmetry.space_group_name_H-M   'P 1'
#
loop_
_entity.id
_entity.type
_entity.pdbx_description
1 polymer ?
#
loop_
_entity_poly.entity_id
_entity_poly.type
_entity_poly.pdbx_seq_one_letter_code
_entity_poly.pdbx_strand_id
1 'polypeptide(L)'
;MICAAGVAPNTVFLAGSGVAVERGIRVDAGMRTSVADIYAAGDVTEAPGFHSGQPELNAIQPNAVDQARVAAHNMAGGTAVSGGSLAINVLDTLGLISTSFGQWQGVGKEQGGASVELVDDAKYRYLSLQFRGDVLIGATSIGWTDHVGALRGLVQTQAPLGEWKARLLADPTGFMAAYLATAQKAA
;
A
#
# COMPACT_ATOMS: atom_id res chain seq x y z
N MET A 1 -29.39 12.72 6.51
CA MET A 1 -28.23 12.31 7.34
C MET A 1 -27.43 11.29 6.55
N ILE A 2 -26.13 11.49 6.39
CA ILE A 2 -25.21 10.51 5.82
C ILE A 2 -24.33 10.04 6.98
N CYS A 3 -24.24 8.72 7.22
CA CYS A 3 -23.37 8.12 8.23
C CYS A 3 -22.32 7.27 7.52
N ALA A 4 -21.05 7.65 7.65
CA ALA A 4 -19.90 6.99 7.04
C ALA A 4 -18.82 6.73 8.10
N ALA A 5 -19.14 5.86 9.08
CA ALA A 5 -18.30 5.56 10.24
C ALA A 5 -17.29 4.42 10.01
N GLY A 6 -17.10 3.99 8.76
CA GLY A 6 -16.30 2.83 8.39
C GLY A 6 -17.14 1.60 8.04
N VAL A 7 -16.46 0.52 7.68
CA VAL A 7 -17.05 -0.79 7.34
C VAL A 7 -16.44 -1.89 8.19
N ALA A 8 -17.20 -2.95 8.44
CA ALA A 8 -16.75 -4.14 9.14
C ALA A 8 -16.87 -5.38 8.22
N PRO A 9 -15.89 -6.30 8.21
CA PRO A 9 -15.98 -7.55 7.47
C PRO A 9 -17.23 -8.37 7.82
N ASN A 10 -17.93 -8.86 6.80
CA ASN A 10 -19.10 -9.71 7.00
C ASN A 10 -18.69 -11.16 7.22
N THR A 11 -18.47 -11.54 8.48
CA THR A 11 -17.93 -12.86 8.86
C THR A 11 -18.87 -13.68 9.75
N VAL A 12 -20.02 -13.12 10.15
CA VAL A 12 -20.94 -13.75 11.12
C VAL A 12 -21.41 -15.13 10.66
N PHE A 13 -21.61 -15.33 9.36
CA PHE A 13 -22.06 -16.60 8.79
C PHE A 13 -21.03 -17.75 8.93
N LEU A 14 -19.77 -17.44 9.27
CA LEU A 14 -18.71 -18.43 9.47
C LEU A 14 -18.66 -18.98 10.90
N ALA A 15 -19.51 -18.51 11.81
CA ALA A 15 -19.57 -19.00 13.19
C ALA A 15 -19.77 -20.54 13.21
N GLY A 16 -18.87 -21.25 13.88
CA GLY A 16 -18.88 -22.71 13.98
C GLY A 16 -18.31 -23.47 12.76
N SER A 17 -17.86 -22.78 11.70
CA SER A 17 -17.29 -23.41 10.51
C SER A 17 -15.86 -23.95 10.69
N GLY A 18 -15.14 -23.51 11.73
CA GLY A 18 -13.71 -23.80 11.92
C GLY A 18 -12.77 -22.88 11.12
N VAL A 19 -13.31 -21.99 10.27
CA VAL A 19 -12.53 -20.93 9.61
C VAL A 19 -12.05 -19.94 10.67
N ALA A 20 -10.76 -19.66 10.70
CA ALA A 20 -10.15 -18.69 11.59
C ALA A 20 -10.57 -17.27 11.19
N VAL A 21 -11.30 -16.62 12.09
CA VAL A 21 -11.80 -15.26 11.94
C VAL A 21 -11.36 -14.45 13.13
N GLU A 22 -10.77 -13.29 12.88
CA GLU A 22 -10.41 -12.30 13.91
C GLU A 22 -11.17 -11.00 13.62
N ARG A 23 -10.52 -9.97 13.05
CA ARG A 23 -11.24 -8.81 12.50
C ARG A 23 -11.83 -9.11 11.11
N GLY A 24 -11.23 -10.06 10.40
CA GLY A 24 -11.68 -10.62 9.12
C GLY A 24 -11.27 -12.09 9.00
N ILE A 25 -11.46 -12.69 7.83
CA ILE A 25 -11.03 -14.06 7.54
C ILE A 25 -9.50 -14.08 7.44
N ARG A 26 -8.84 -14.82 8.33
CA ARG A 26 -7.38 -14.99 8.28
C ARG A 26 -7.00 -15.81 7.05
N VAL A 27 -6.09 -15.27 6.25
CA VAL A 27 -5.55 -15.98 5.08
C VAL A 27 -4.02 -15.93 5.05
N ASP A 28 -3.41 -16.96 4.46
CA ASP A 28 -1.98 -16.95 4.12
C ASP A 28 -1.69 -16.11 2.86
N ALA A 29 -0.42 -16.04 2.42
CA ALA A 29 -0.04 -15.33 1.19
C ALA A 29 -0.64 -15.97 -0.09
N GLY A 30 -1.08 -17.23 -0.04
CA GLY A 30 -1.79 -17.91 -1.12
C GLY A 30 -3.32 -17.78 -1.03
N MET A 31 -3.83 -16.90 -0.16
CA MET A 31 -5.25 -16.66 0.08
C MET A 31 -6.02 -17.86 0.66
N ARG A 32 -5.31 -18.83 1.25
CA ARG A 32 -5.89 -20.01 1.91
C ARG A 32 -6.36 -19.65 3.30
N THR A 33 -7.54 -20.13 3.69
CA THR A 33 -8.03 -20.04 5.07
C THR A 33 -7.41 -21.14 5.95
N SER A 34 -7.79 -21.19 7.23
CA SER A 34 -7.42 -22.31 8.12
C SER A 34 -8.09 -23.64 7.78
N VAL A 35 -9.09 -23.64 6.91
CA VAL A 35 -9.79 -24.84 6.46
C VAL A 35 -9.32 -25.18 5.05
N ALA A 36 -8.95 -26.45 4.84
CA ALA A 36 -8.48 -26.95 3.55
C ALA A 36 -9.52 -26.69 2.45
N ASP A 37 -9.03 -26.38 1.25
CA ASP A 37 -9.83 -26.11 0.05
C ASP A 37 -10.78 -24.89 0.14
N ILE A 38 -10.73 -24.12 1.24
CA ILE A 38 -11.45 -22.86 1.40
C ILE A 38 -10.48 -21.68 1.29
N TYR A 39 -10.83 -20.74 0.41
CA TYR A 39 -10.07 -19.53 0.11
C TYR A 39 -10.93 -18.30 0.38
N ALA A 40 -10.28 -17.16 0.65
CA ALA A 40 -10.96 -15.89 0.80
C ALA A 40 -10.16 -14.75 0.15
N ALA A 41 -10.87 -13.73 -0.34
CA ALA A 41 -10.29 -12.55 -0.97
C ALA A 41 -11.21 -11.33 -0.76
N GLY A 42 -10.66 -10.14 -0.94
CA GLY A 42 -11.35 -8.86 -0.81
C GLY A 42 -11.40 -8.32 0.61
N ASP A 43 -12.30 -7.35 0.83
CA ASP A 43 -12.45 -6.55 2.05
C ASP A 43 -12.65 -7.37 3.33
N VAL A 44 -13.09 -8.63 3.18
CA VAL A 44 -13.33 -9.55 4.31
C VAL A 44 -12.04 -10.15 4.87
N THR A 45 -10.92 -10.07 4.14
CA THR A 45 -9.70 -10.81 4.48
C THR A 45 -8.74 -10.02 5.35
N GLU A 46 -8.16 -10.70 6.32
CA GLU A 46 -6.93 -10.28 6.98
C GLU A 46 -5.76 -11.05 6.35
N ALA A 47 -5.17 -10.45 5.32
CA ALA A 47 -4.06 -10.99 4.56
C ALA A 47 -2.72 -10.38 5.02
N PRO A 48 -1.57 -11.01 4.71
CA PRO A 48 -0.26 -10.43 5.01
C PRO A 48 -0.09 -9.06 4.35
N GLY A 49 0.20 -8.04 5.16
CA GLY A 49 0.46 -6.67 4.71
C GLY A 49 1.80 -6.56 3.98
N PHE A 50 1.83 -5.74 2.92
CA PHE A 50 2.99 -5.58 2.04
C PHE A 50 4.28 -5.18 2.79
N HIS A 51 4.17 -4.29 3.79
CA HIS A 51 5.34 -3.78 4.52
C HIS A 51 5.65 -4.53 5.82
N SER A 52 4.61 -5.02 6.50
CA SER A 52 4.72 -5.58 7.85
C SER A 52 4.83 -7.11 7.84
N GLY A 53 4.34 -7.76 6.78
CA GLY A 53 4.07 -9.20 6.75
C GLY A 53 3.00 -9.63 7.76
N GLN A 54 2.43 -8.70 8.53
CA GLN A 54 1.43 -8.97 9.55
C GLN A 54 0.04 -8.97 8.91
N PRO A 55 -0.93 -9.69 9.49
CA PRO A 55 -2.29 -9.66 8.99
C PRO A 55 -2.95 -8.27 9.06
N GLU A 56 -3.38 -7.75 7.91
CA GLU A 56 -3.97 -6.42 7.75
C GLU A 56 -5.30 -6.49 6.97
N LEU A 57 -6.24 -5.63 7.34
CA LEU A 57 -7.46 -5.36 6.55
C LEU A 57 -7.14 -4.24 5.57
N ASN A 58 -7.25 -4.50 4.27
CA ASN A 58 -7.06 -3.50 3.23
C ASN A 58 -8.24 -3.50 2.26
N ALA A 59 -9.29 -2.75 2.61
CA ALA A 59 -10.54 -2.67 1.86
C ALA A 59 -10.43 -1.68 0.69
N ILE A 60 -9.61 -2.03 -0.30
CA ILE A 60 -9.44 -1.24 -1.54
C ILE A 60 -9.54 -2.14 -2.77
N GLN A 61 -10.05 -1.58 -3.86
CA GLN A 61 -10.28 -2.32 -5.11
C GLN A 61 -9.02 -3.02 -5.66
N PRO A 62 -7.82 -2.38 -5.71
CA PRO A 62 -6.62 -3.07 -6.20
C PRO A 62 -6.26 -4.32 -5.37
N ASN A 63 -6.37 -4.22 -4.04
CA ASN A 63 -6.12 -5.36 -3.15
C ASN A 63 -7.10 -6.50 -3.43
N ALA A 64 -8.40 -6.20 -3.54
CA ALA A 64 -9.42 -7.21 -3.82
C ALA A 64 -9.17 -7.94 -5.15
N VAL A 65 -8.74 -7.22 -6.19
CA VAL A 65 -8.39 -7.80 -7.51
C VAL A 65 -7.18 -8.72 -7.41
N ASP A 66 -6.11 -8.27 -6.75
CA ASP A 66 -4.87 -9.06 -6.63
C ASP A 66 -5.10 -10.33 -5.79
N GLN A 67 -5.80 -10.20 -4.66
CA GLN A 67 -6.18 -11.34 -3.83
C GLN A 67 -7.07 -12.32 -4.60
N ALA A 68 -8.07 -11.83 -5.34
CA ALA A 68 -8.96 -12.69 -6.12
C ALA A 68 -8.20 -13.50 -7.18
N ARG A 69 -7.19 -12.91 -7.84
CA ARG A 69 -6.34 -13.61 -8.81
C ARG A 69 -5.55 -14.74 -8.15
N VAL A 70 -4.92 -14.48 -7.00
CA VAL A 70 -4.14 -15.48 -6.26
C VAL A 70 -5.04 -16.60 -5.74
N ALA A 71 -6.18 -16.26 -5.14
CA ALA A 71 -7.15 -17.23 -4.65
C ALA A 71 -7.67 -18.13 -5.78
N ALA A 72 -8.10 -17.54 -6.90
CA ALA A 72 -8.60 -18.30 -8.05
C ALA A 72 -7.55 -19.24 -8.66
N HIS A 73 -6.31 -18.78 -8.79
CA HIS A 73 -5.23 -19.61 -9.30
C HIS A 73 -4.95 -20.81 -8.37
N ASN A 74 -4.95 -20.60 -7.06
CA ASN A 74 -4.68 -21.66 -6.09
C ASN A 74 -5.87 -22.61 -5.92
N MET A 75 -7.11 -22.12 -6.05
CA MET A 75 -8.31 -22.96 -6.17
C MET A 75 -8.23 -23.90 -7.38
N ALA A 76 -7.55 -23.50 -8.46
CA ALA A 76 -7.33 -24.32 -9.66
C ALA A 76 -6.11 -25.26 -9.56
N GLY A 77 -5.52 -25.44 -8.37
CA GLY A 77 -4.36 -26.32 -8.15
C GLY A 77 -2.99 -25.64 -8.32
N GLY A 78 -2.96 -24.31 -8.45
CA GLY A 78 -1.73 -23.53 -8.52
C GLY A 78 -1.06 -23.24 -7.17
N THR A 79 0.05 -22.50 -7.21
CA THR A 79 0.87 -22.15 -6.04
C THR A 79 1.31 -20.68 -6.01
N ALA A 80 0.45 -19.79 -6.53
CA ALA A 80 0.68 -18.35 -6.50
C ALA A 80 0.69 -17.80 -5.07
N VAL A 81 1.50 -16.76 -4.87
CA VAL A 81 1.59 -16.03 -3.60
C VAL A 81 1.43 -14.53 -3.88
N SER A 82 0.69 -13.85 -3.02
CA SER A 82 0.60 -12.40 -2.98
C SER A 82 1.79 -11.83 -2.23
N GLY A 83 2.38 -10.75 -2.77
CA GLY A 83 3.34 -9.92 -2.03
C GLY A 83 2.70 -9.00 -0.99
N GLY A 84 1.38 -9.07 -0.83
CA GLY A 84 0.57 -8.08 -0.12
C GLY A 84 0.21 -6.90 -1.02
N SER A 85 -0.90 -6.21 -0.72
CA SER A 85 -1.26 -5.01 -1.46
C SER A 85 -0.66 -3.78 -0.79
N LEU A 86 -0.04 -2.94 -1.62
CA LEU A 86 0.31 -1.58 -1.22
C LEU A 86 -0.98 -0.84 -0.87
N ALA A 87 -1.00 -0.14 0.27
CA ALA A 87 -2.08 0.77 0.60
C ALA A 87 -2.01 2.00 -0.33
N ILE A 88 -3.07 2.24 -1.09
CA ILE A 88 -3.16 3.33 -2.07
C ILE A 88 -4.52 3.98 -1.92
N ASN A 89 -4.54 5.31 -1.85
CA ASN A 89 -5.77 6.09 -1.93
C ASN A 89 -5.59 7.21 -2.97
N VAL A 90 -6.65 7.47 -3.74
CA VAL A 90 -6.75 8.60 -4.67
C VAL A 90 -8.12 9.23 -4.46
N LEU A 91 -8.13 10.52 -4.11
CA LEU A 91 -9.35 11.25 -3.80
C LEU A 91 -9.34 12.61 -4.50
N ASP A 92 -10.39 12.89 -5.26
CA ASP A 92 -10.70 14.24 -5.74
C ASP A 92 -11.59 14.94 -4.72
N THR A 93 -11.08 16.01 -4.13
CA THR A 93 -11.84 16.88 -3.22
C THR A 93 -11.85 18.29 -3.77
N LEU A 94 -13.00 18.72 -4.27
CA LEU A 94 -13.21 20.08 -4.81
C LEU A 94 -12.20 20.46 -5.91
N GLY A 95 -11.79 19.50 -6.75
CA GLY A 95 -10.82 19.72 -7.82
C GLY A 95 -9.35 19.58 -7.38
N LEU A 96 -9.09 19.29 -6.11
CA LEU A 96 -7.77 18.92 -5.61
C LEU A 96 -7.67 17.40 -5.56
N ILE A 97 -6.88 16.85 -6.49
CA ILE A 97 -6.52 15.45 -6.49
C ILE A 97 -5.45 15.23 -5.42
N SER A 98 -5.74 14.30 -4.51
CA SER A 98 -4.85 13.85 -3.46
C SER A 98 -4.57 12.36 -3.62
N THR A 99 -3.32 11.96 -3.38
CA THR A 99 -2.87 10.57 -3.43
C THR A 99 -2.03 10.24 -2.20
N SER A 100 -2.22 9.05 -1.64
CA SER A 100 -1.33 8.50 -0.63
C SER A 100 -0.90 7.08 -0.99
N PHE A 101 0.34 6.74 -0.66
CA PHE A 101 0.96 5.45 -0.95
C PHE A 101 1.69 4.92 0.28
N GLY A 102 1.56 3.62 0.56
CA GLY A 102 2.37 2.88 1.53
C GLY A 102 2.20 3.36 2.98
N GLN A 103 3.31 3.47 3.70
CA GLN A 103 3.35 3.96 5.08
C GLN A 103 3.51 5.49 5.09
N TRP A 104 2.49 6.22 4.60
CA TRP A 104 2.53 7.68 4.45
C TRP A 104 2.67 8.46 5.77
N GLN A 105 2.38 7.82 6.90
CA GLN A 105 2.62 8.34 8.25
C GLN A 105 4.09 8.28 8.69
N GLY A 106 4.94 7.58 7.94
CA GLY A 106 6.34 7.36 8.27
C GLY A 106 6.57 6.38 9.43
N VAL A 107 7.83 6.24 9.81
CA VAL A 107 8.29 5.46 10.96
C VAL A 107 9.22 6.32 11.82
N GLY A 108 9.39 5.96 13.09
CA GLY A 108 10.27 6.71 14.00
C GLY A 108 11.74 6.68 13.58
N LYS A 109 12.52 7.65 14.06
CA LYS A 109 13.96 7.77 13.74
C LYS A 109 14.76 6.54 14.22
N GLU A 110 14.35 5.95 15.33
CA GLU A 110 14.90 4.71 15.89
C GLU A 110 14.72 3.49 14.96
N GLN A 111 13.73 3.53 14.08
CA GLN A 111 13.49 2.53 13.03
C GLN A 111 14.14 2.92 11.69
N GLY A 112 15.02 3.93 11.68
CA GLY A 112 15.65 4.46 10.46
C GLY A 112 14.77 5.41 9.66
N GLY A 113 13.72 5.97 10.28
CA GLY A 113 12.78 6.90 9.67
C GLY A 113 13.40 8.25 9.31
N ALA A 114 13.09 8.75 8.12
CA ALA A 114 13.34 10.13 7.72
C ALA A 114 12.18 10.63 6.86
N SER A 115 11.94 11.94 6.86
CA SER A 115 10.86 12.55 6.09
C SER A 115 11.25 13.91 5.54
N VAL A 116 10.56 14.33 4.50
CA VAL A 116 10.62 15.68 3.93
C VAL A 116 9.23 16.08 3.48
N GLU A 117 8.90 17.36 3.66
CA GLU A 117 7.64 17.95 3.24
C GLU A 117 7.90 19.22 2.43
N LEU A 118 7.10 19.42 1.40
CA LEU A 118 7.06 20.65 0.61
C LEU A 118 5.62 21.12 0.55
N VAL A 119 5.41 22.40 0.90
CA VAL A 119 4.12 23.07 0.85
C VAL A 119 4.23 24.28 -0.09
N ASP A 120 3.35 24.37 -1.08
CA ASP A 120 3.18 25.55 -1.95
C ASP A 120 1.71 25.99 -1.86
N ASP A 121 1.43 26.82 -0.87
CA ASP A 121 0.08 27.34 -0.58
C ASP A 121 -0.48 28.15 -1.74
N ALA A 122 0.37 28.88 -2.48
CA ALA A 122 -0.04 29.71 -3.60
C ALA A 122 -0.62 28.87 -4.76
N LYS A 123 -0.22 27.60 -4.86
CA LYS A 123 -0.70 26.66 -5.88
C LYS A 123 -1.52 25.50 -5.31
N TYR A 124 -1.83 25.52 -4.01
CA TYR A 124 -2.53 24.44 -3.30
C TYR A 124 -1.84 23.07 -3.45
N ARG A 125 -0.51 23.05 -3.30
CA ARG A 125 0.30 21.83 -3.45
C ARG A 125 0.94 21.40 -2.14
N TYR A 126 0.92 20.10 -1.91
CA TYR A 126 1.61 19.45 -0.80
C TYR A 126 2.27 18.17 -1.29
N LEU A 127 3.51 17.94 -0.87
CA LEU A 127 4.24 16.70 -1.11
C LEU A 127 4.95 16.29 0.17
N SER A 128 4.76 15.04 0.58
CA SER A 128 5.43 14.43 1.73
C SER A 128 6.01 13.10 1.33
N LEU A 129 7.29 12.88 1.61
CA LEU A 129 8.00 11.64 1.34
C LEU A 129 8.50 11.03 2.66
N GLN A 130 8.25 9.74 2.84
CA GLN A 130 8.59 8.98 4.04
C GLN A 130 9.59 7.88 3.69
N PHE A 131 10.71 7.84 4.40
CA PHE A 131 11.82 6.92 4.16
C PHE A 131 12.06 6.02 5.37
N ARG A 132 12.56 4.81 5.10
CA ARG A 132 13.12 3.91 6.10
C ARG A 132 14.44 3.36 5.59
N GLY A 133 15.55 3.69 6.24
CA GLY A 133 16.86 3.35 5.70
C GLY A 133 17.07 4.02 4.34
N ASP A 134 17.39 3.25 3.29
CA ASP A 134 17.68 3.76 1.95
C ASP A 134 16.50 3.66 0.95
N VAL A 135 15.29 3.36 1.44
CA VAL A 135 14.11 3.15 0.58
C VAL A 135 12.98 4.11 0.93
N LEU A 136 12.17 4.44 -0.07
CA LEU A 136 10.92 5.18 0.11
C LEU A 136 9.83 4.19 0.55
N ILE A 137 9.19 4.43 1.69
CA ILE A 137 8.14 3.55 2.26
C ILE A 137 6.75 4.15 2.17
N GLY A 138 6.64 5.46 1.95
CA GLY A 138 5.35 6.12 1.79
C GLY A 138 5.47 7.50 1.19
N ALA A 139 4.38 7.97 0.61
CA ALA A 139 4.29 9.31 0.06
C ALA A 139 2.85 9.83 0.09
N THR A 140 2.71 11.14 0.24
CA THR A 140 1.45 11.87 0.08
C THR A 140 1.66 13.00 -0.92
N SER A 141 0.74 13.16 -1.86
CA SER A 141 0.77 14.23 -2.85
C SER A 141 -0.62 14.84 -2.98
N ILE A 142 -0.72 16.17 -2.95
CA ILE A 142 -1.97 16.94 -3.09
C ILE A 142 -1.72 18.04 -4.11
N GLY A 143 -2.60 18.19 -5.09
CA GLY A 143 -2.50 19.21 -6.13
C GLY A 143 -1.34 19.00 -7.12
N TRP A 144 -0.59 17.91 -6.97
CA TRP A 144 0.53 17.53 -7.83
C TRP A 144 0.22 16.19 -8.50
N THR A 145 -0.33 16.23 -9.71
CA THR A 145 -0.79 15.04 -10.43
C THR A 145 0.23 14.48 -11.41
N ASP A 146 1.21 15.31 -11.79
CA ASP A 146 2.25 14.93 -12.73
C ASP A 146 3.11 13.79 -12.16
N HIS A 147 3.18 12.68 -12.90
CA HIS A 147 4.03 11.53 -12.60
C HIS A 147 3.82 10.89 -11.23
N VAL A 148 2.65 11.03 -10.58
CA VAL A 148 2.35 10.39 -9.28
C VAL A 148 2.55 8.86 -9.27
N GLY A 149 2.45 8.21 -10.42
CA GLY A 149 2.78 6.80 -10.60
C GLY A 149 4.24 6.45 -10.27
N ALA A 150 5.18 7.40 -10.39
CA ALA A 150 6.57 7.22 -10.01
C ALA A 150 6.74 7.07 -8.49
N LEU A 151 5.96 7.81 -7.69
CA LEU A 151 5.92 7.65 -6.23
C LEU A 151 5.43 6.26 -5.87
N ARG A 152 4.32 5.80 -6.48
CA ARG A 152 3.84 4.42 -6.34
C ARG A 152 4.94 3.42 -6.70
N GLY A 153 5.63 3.61 -7.82
CA GLY A 153 6.70 2.73 -8.28
C GLY A 153 7.87 2.63 -7.30
N LEU A 154 8.36 3.75 -6.78
CA LEU A 154 9.42 3.79 -5.77
C LEU A 154 9.02 3.06 -4.47
N VAL A 155 7.81 3.32 -3.96
CA VAL A 155 7.31 2.66 -2.75
C VAL A 155 7.11 1.17 -2.96
N GLN A 156 6.53 0.77 -4.10
CA GLN A 156 6.21 -0.63 -4.39
C GLN A 156 7.46 -1.46 -4.68
N THR A 157 8.48 -0.90 -5.33
CA THR A 157 9.71 -1.63 -5.64
C THR A 157 10.69 -1.69 -4.47
N GLN A 158 10.52 -0.79 -3.49
CA GLN A 158 11.46 -0.62 -2.38
C GLN A 158 12.91 -0.51 -2.87
N ALA A 159 13.12 0.14 -4.01
CA ALA A 159 14.44 0.24 -4.62
C ALA A 159 15.38 1.10 -3.75
N PRO A 160 16.64 0.66 -3.53
CA PRO A 160 17.65 1.47 -2.84
C PRO A 160 17.91 2.78 -3.60
N LEU A 161 17.74 3.91 -2.92
CA LEU A 161 17.86 5.24 -3.50
C LEU A 161 19.32 5.71 -3.60
N GLY A 162 20.19 5.27 -2.70
CA GLY A 162 21.57 5.74 -2.58
C GLY A 162 21.64 7.26 -2.45
N GLU A 163 22.40 7.90 -3.34
CA GLU A 163 22.53 9.37 -3.36
C GLU A 163 21.19 10.10 -3.56
N TRP A 164 20.19 9.47 -4.17
CA TRP A 164 18.89 10.09 -4.39
C TRP A 164 18.15 10.35 -3.10
N LYS A 165 18.39 9.58 -2.02
CA LYS A 165 17.77 9.86 -0.73
C LYS A 165 18.13 11.27 -0.26
N ALA A 166 19.41 11.62 -0.28
CA ALA A 166 19.87 12.95 0.15
C ALA A 166 19.32 14.06 -0.76
N ARG A 167 19.26 13.81 -2.07
CA ARG A 167 18.69 14.75 -3.05
C ARG A 167 17.21 15.00 -2.81
N LEU A 168 16.43 13.94 -2.56
CA LEU A 168 15.00 14.04 -2.28
C LEU A 168 14.70 14.71 -0.94
N LEU A 169 15.54 14.49 0.08
CA LEU A 169 15.44 15.20 1.36
C LEU A 169 15.69 16.71 1.21
N ALA A 170 16.49 17.13 0.23
CA ALA A 170 16.73 18.54 -0.06
C ALA A 170 15.65 19.14 -0.99
N ASP A 171 15.22 18.37 -1.99
CA ASP A 171 14.16 18.75 -2.93
C ASP A 171 13.30 17.52 -3.29
N PRO A 172 12.10 17.38 -2.69
CA PRO A 172 11.26 16.22 -2.91
C PRO A 172 10.64 16.19 -4.31
N THR A 173 10.68 17.28 -5.08
CA THR A 173 10.11 17.32 -6.44
C THR A 173 10.91 16.47 -7.44
N GLY A 174 12.14 16.09 -7.09
CA GLY A 174 13.00 15.21 -7.90
C GLY A 174 12.57 13.74 -7.96
N PHE A 175 11.41 13.36 -7.41
CA PHE A 175 11.00 11.95 -7.27
C PHE A 175 10.92 11.19 -8.61
N MET A 176 10.54 11.86 -9.71
CA MET A 176 10.48 11.22 -11.04
C MET A 176 11.89 10.88 -11.54
N ALA A 177 12.86 11.77 -11.35
CA ALA A 177 14.25 11.52 -11.72
C ALA A 177 14.86 10.39 -10.87
N ALA A 178 14.54 10.36 -9.57
CA ALA A 178 14.93 9.25 -8.69
C ALA A 178 14.34 7.91 -9.18
N TYR A 179 13.06 7.87 -9.53
CA TYR A 179 12.40 6.67 -10.07
C TYR A 179 13.11 6.15 -11.33
N LEU A 180 13.36 7.02 -12.32
CA LEU A 180 14.07 6.63 -13.54
C LEU A 180 15.48 6.10 -13.26
N ALA A 181 16.22 6.74 -12.35
CA ALA A 181 17.56 6.30 -11.96
C ALA A 181 17.56 4.94 -11.25
N THR A 182 16.53 4.64 -10.46
CA THR A 182 16.37 3.32 -9.83
C THR A 182 15.94 2.24 -10.84
N ALA A 183 15.08 2.58 -11.79
CA ALA A 183 14.60 1.64 -12.81
C ALA A 183 15.71 1.22 -13.79
N GLN A 184 16.61 2.15 -14.15
CA GLN A 184 17.75 1.87 -15.04
C GLN A 184 18.84 1.01 -14.39
N LYS A 185 18.93 0.98 -13.05
CA LYS A 185 19.88 0.12 -12.32
C LYS A 185 19.38 -1.32 -12.16
N ALA A 186 18.09 -1.56 -12.40
CA ALA A 186 17.46 -2.88 -12.27
C ALA A 186 17.35 -3.64 -13.60
N ALA A 187 17.75 -3.01 -14.72
CA ALA A 187 17.80 -3.59 -16.08
C ALA A 187 19.24 -3.98 -16.44
#